data_AF-A0A170X6E1-F1
#
_entry.id   AF-A0A170X6E1-F1
#
_cell.length_a   1.000
_cell.length_b   1.000
_cell.length_c   1.000
_cell.angle_alpha   90.00
_cell.angle_beta   90.00
_cell.angle_gamma   90.00
#
_symmetry.space_group_name_H-M   'P 1'
#
loop_
_entity.id
_entity.type
_entity.pdbx_description
1 polymer ?
#
loop_
_entity_poly.entity_id
_entity_poly.type
_entity_poly.pdbx_seq_one_letter_code
_entity_poly.pdbx_strand_id
1 'polypeptide(L)'
;MTKEILTVYMLYALTRIRSIARNAKITTTQLKEATKEIKVSVEHDKEWNLAKILLRFNDELKKIVNDLHCHHLCEFLYDIATAFTEFYDACYCIEKDSKTGNILKVHMGRLLLCEAAAMIMEKCFYLLGLKSLTR
;
A
#
# COMPACT_ATOMS: atom_id res chain seq x y z
N MET A 1 -7.49 0.71 25.06
CA MET A 1 -8.55 0.13 24.19
C MET A 1 -8.39 0.47 22.70
N THR A 2 -7.60 1.49 22.31
CA THR A 2 -7.40 1.88 20.89
C THR A 2 -6.22 1.22 20.17
N LYS A 3 -5.22 0.67 20.88
CA LYS A 3 -4.03 0.08 20.23
C LYS A 3 -4.29 -1.24 19.49
N GLU A 4 -5.20 -2.09 19.98
CA GLU A 4 -5.48 -3.40 19.37
C GLU A 4 -6.41 -3.33 18.15
N ILE A 5 -7.34 -2.38 18.13
CA ILE A 5 -8.25 -2.19 16.98
C ILE A 5 -7.47 -1.64 15.78
N LEU A 6 -6.52 -0.73 16.05
CA LEU A 6 -5.69 -0.14 15.01
C LEU A 6 -4.81 -1.19 14.32
N THR A 7 -4.18 -2.09 15.08
CA THR A 7 -3.35 -3.15 14.51
C THR A 7 -4.16 -4.12 13.64
N VAL A 8 -5.38 -4.48 14.04
CA VAL A 8 -6.25 -5.36 13.22
C VAL A 8 -6.64 -4.69 11.90
N TYR A 9 -7.05 -3.42 11.94
CA TYR A 9 -7.42 -2.68 10.73
C TYR A 9 -6.24 -2.52 9.77
N MET A 10 -5.05 -2.16 10.27
CA MET A 10 -3.86 -2.00 9.42
C MET A 10 -3.40 -3.34 8.82
N LEU A 11 -3.47 -4.44 9.58
CA LEU A 11 -3.15 -5.77 9.06
C LEU A 11 -4.13 -6.22 7.97
N TYR A 12 -5.42 -5.90 8.14
CA TYR A 12 -6.44 -6.13 7.11
C TYR A 12 -6.17 -5.32 5.85
N ALA A 13 -5.83 -4.03 5.98
CA ALA A 13 -5.46 -3.18 4.87
C ALA A 13 -4.27 -3.76 4.07
N LEU A 14 -3.19 -4.16 4.75
CA LEU A 14 -2.04 -4.81 4.11
C LEU A 14 -2.44 -6.11 3.38
N THR A 15 -3.30 -6.92 4.00
CA THR A 15 -3.80 -8.16 3.39
C THR A 15 -4.61 -7.88 2.12
N ARG A 16 -5.43 -6.83 2.13
CA ARG A 16 -6.20 -6.37 0.95
C ARG A 16 -5.26 -5.91 -0.16
N ILE A 17 -4.23 -5.12 0.16
CA ILE A 17 -3.23 -4.65 -0.82
C ILE A 17 -2.55 -5.84 -1.52
N ARG A 18 -2.03 -6.79 -0.75
CA ARG A 18 -1.37 -7.98 -1.30
C ARG A 18 -2.32 -8.88 -2.10
N SER A 19 -3.60 -8.93 -1.72
CA SER A 19 -4.61 -9.65 -2.47
C SER A 19 -4.81 -9.12 -3.89
N ILE A 20 -4.63 -7.80 -4.11
CA ILE A 20 -4.72 -7.19 -5.43
C ILE A 20 -3.60 -7.72 -6.34
N ALA A 21 -2.35 -7.72 -5.87
CA ALA A 21 -1.23 -8.28 -6.63
C ALA A 21 -1.46 -9.75 -7.01
N ARG A 22 -1.97 -10.56 -6.07
CA ARG A 22 -2.35 -11.96 -6.34
C ARG A 22 -3.49 -12.09 -7.36
N ASN A 23 -4.51 -11.25 -7.23
CA ASN A 23 -5.65 -11.22 -8.14
C ASN A 23 -5.25 -10.80 -9.56
N ALA A 24 -4.18 -10.03 -9.70
CA ALA A 24 -3.59 -9.68 -10.98
C ALA A 24 -2.74 -10.81 -11.59
N LYS A 25 -2.49 -11.90 -10.83
CA LYS A 25 -1.57 -12.99 -11.17
C LYS A 25 -0.15 -12.51 -11.48
N ILE A 26 0.28 -11.42 -10.85
CA ILE A 26 1.60 -10.83 -11.06
C ILE A 26 2.48 -11.16 -9.87
N THR A 27 3.69 -11.65 -10.17
CA THR A 27 4.69 -11.97 -9.15
C THR A 27 5.50 -10.74 -8.78
N THR A 28 6.03 -10.67 -7.56
CA THR A 28 6.92 -9.59 -7.11
C THR A 28 8.14 -9.41 -8.03
N THR A 29 8.63 -10.47 -8.66
CA THR A 29 9.70 -10.39 -9.67
C THR A 29 9.27 -9.62 -10.92
N GLN A 30 8.07 -9.89 -11.44
CA GLN A 30 7.51 -9.17 -12.58
C GLN A 30 7.24 -7.69 -12.24
N LEU A 31 6.81 -7.38 -11.01
CA LEU A 31 6.69 -5.99 -10.54
C LEU A 31 8.05 -5.27 -10.53
N LYS A 32 9.11 -5.95 -10.06
CA LYS A 32 10.48 -5.39 -10.05
C LYS A 32 11.09 -5.20 -11.44
N GLU A 33 10.67 -5.98 -12.42
CA GLU A 33 11.06 -5.76 -13.81
C GLU A 33 10.27 -4.60 -14.41
N ALA A 34 8.97 -4.54 -14.13
CA ALA A 34 8.09 -3.45 -14.54
C ALA A 34 8.54 -2.07 -14.03
N THR A 35 9.18 -1.96 -12.86
CA THR A 35 9.71 -0.66 -12.37
C THR A 35 10.80 -0.07 -13.25
N LYS A 36 11.48 -0.87 -14.09
CA LYS A 36 12.53 -0.38 -14.99
C LYS A 36 11.97 0.26 -16.27
N GLU A 37 10.78 -0.16 -16.68
CA GLU A 37 10.18 0.21 -17.96
C GLU A 37 8.93 1.11 -17.79
N ILE A 38 8.21 0.94 -16.68
CA ILE A 38 6.91 1.56 -16.44
C ILE A 38 7.05 2.64 -15.38
N LYS A 39 6.70 3.88 -15.74
CA LYS A 39 6.56 4.98 -14.79
C LYS A 39 5.29 4.79 -13.94
N VAL A 40 5.40 5.10 -12.66
CA VAL A 40 4.23 5.16 -11.77
C VAL A 40 3.29 6.24 -12.31
N SER A 41 2.07 5.85 -12.65
CA SER A 41 1.02 6.77 -13.08
C SER A 41 0.54 7.55 -11.87
N VAL A 42 0.55 8.88 -11.97
CA VAL A 42 0.06 9.78 -10.92
C VAL A 42 -0.81 10.85 -11.56
N GLU A 43 -1.82 10.39 -12.30
CA GLU A 43 -2.72 11.22 -13.10
C GLU A 43 -3.96 11.63 -12.31
N HIS A 44 -4.40 10.78 -11.38
CA HIS A 44 -5.56 11.05 -10.54
C HIS A 44 -5.15 11.65 -9.19
N ASP A 45 -5.94 12.59 -8.66
CA ASP A 45 -5.65 13.26 -7.38
C ASP A 45 -5.46 12.29 -6.21
N LYS A 46 -6.17 11.16 -6.23
CA LYS A 46 -6.03 10.10 -5.21
C LYS A 46 -4.73 9.30 -5.35
N GLU A 47 -4.25 9.08 -6.57
CA GLU A 47 -2.91 8.49 -6.81
C GLU A 47 -1.84 9.45 -6.25
N TRP A 48 -2.00 10.74 -6.53
CA TRP A 48 -1.09 11.79 -6.08
C TRP A 48 -1.04 11.93 -4.57
N ASN A 49 -2.20 11.88 -3.91
CA ASN A 49 -2.29 11.92 -2.47
C ASN A 49 -1.58 10.72 -1.82
N LEU A 50 -1.83 9.51 -2.31
CA LEU A 50 -1.18 8.30 -1.82
C LEU A 50 0.34 8.40 -2.02
N ALA A 51 0.81 8.77 -3.22
CA ALA A 51 2.24 8.93 -3.50
C ALA A 51 2.91 9.93 -2.55
N LYS A 52 2.28 11.07 -2.28
CA LYS A 52 2.77 12.06 -1.31
C LYS A 52 2.92 11.49 0.09
N ILE A 53 1.91 10.77 0.57
CA ILE A 53 1.96 10.15 1.91
C ILE A 53 3.08 9.12 1.97
N LEU A 54 3.25 8.28 0.94
CA LEU A 54 4.34 7.30 0.90
C LEU A 54 5.73 7.96 0.92
N LEU A 55 5.92 9.09 0.22
CA LEU A 55 7.19 9.83 0.22
C LEU A 55 7.52 10.48 1.58
N ARG A 56 6.51 10.83 2.38
CA ARG A 56 6.69 11.37 3.74
C ARG A 56 7.29 10.36 4.71
N PHE A 57 7.35 9.07 4.37
CA PHE A 57 7.89 8.03 5.23
C PHE A 57 9.27 8.36 5.79
N ASN A 58 10.18 8.91 4.98
CA ASN A 58 11.53 9.24 5.43
C ASN A 58 11.54 10.35 6.50
N ASP A 59 10.67 11.35 6.35
CA ASP A 59 10.58 12.44 7.32
C ASP A 59 9.90 11.98 8.61
N GLU A 60 8.86 11.15 8.51
CA GLU A 60 8.22 10.54 9.69
C GLU A 60 9.19 9.61 10.43
N LEU A 61 10.03 8.84 9.72
CA LEU A 61 11.08 8.04 10.34
C LEU A 61 12.06 8.90 11.16
N LYS A 62 12.51 10.03 10.63
CA LYS A 62 13.41 10.93 11.36
C LYS A 62 12.77 11.48 12.63
N LYS A 63 11.49 11.88 12.56
CA LYS A 63 10.74 12.33 13.74
C LYS A 63 10.65 11.24 14.79
N ILE A 64 10.28 10.02 14.41
CA ILE A 64 10.14 8.88 15.33
C ILE A 64 11.47 8.57 16.03
N VAL A 65 12.60 8.64 15.31
CA VAL A 65 13.94 8.43 15.88
C VAL A 65 14.32 9.53 16.86
N ASN A 66 13.96 10.79 16.58
CA ASN A 66 14.28 11.93 17.43
C ASN A 66 13.39 12.00 18.68
N ASP A 67 12.10 11.77 18.51
CA ASP A 67 11.09 11.94 19.57
C ASP A 67 10.90 10.66 20.38
N LEU A 68 11.38 9.50 19.89
CA LEU A 68 11.24 8.16 20.49
C LEU A 68 9.78 7.75 20.77
N HIS A 69 8.83 8.36 20.07
CA HIS A 69 7.41 8.14 20.26
C HIS A 69 6.81 7.28 19.13
N CYS A 70 6.35 6.08 19.47
CA CYS A 70 5.78 5.13 18.50
C CYS A 70 4.37 5.52 17.98
N HIS A 71 3.69 6.48 18.60
CA HIS A 71 2.35 6.89 18.17
C HIS A 71 2.36 7.53 16.78
N HIS A 72 3.41 8.27 16.43
CA HIS A 72 3.58 8.83 15.08
C HIS A 72 3.62 7.76 13.99
N LEU A 73 4.22 6.59 14.29
CA LEU A 73 4.25 5.47 13.34
C LEU A 73 2.85 4.88 13.11
N CYS A 74 2.05 4.83 14.17
CA CYS A 74 0.67 4.36 14.12
C CYS A 74 -0.23 5.33 13.35
N GLU A 75 -0.07 6.64 13.55
CA GLU A 75 -0.76 7.69 12.79
C GLU A 75 -0.39 7.62 11.31
N PHE A 76 0.90 7.46 11.00
CA PHE A 76 1.37 7.33 9.63
C PHE A 76 0.81 6.08 8.93
N LEU A 77 0.73 4.95 9.63
CA LEU A 77 0.07 3.74 9.12
C LEU A 77 -1.41 3.98 8.82
N TYR A 78 -2.10 4.73 9.69
CA TYR A 78 -3.50 5.09 9.48
C TYR A 78 -3.70 5.99 8.26
N ASP A 79 -2.83 6.98 8.07
CA ASP A 79 -2.85 7.85 6.90
C ASP A 79 -2.66 7.05 5.61
N ILE A 80 -1.71 6.10 5.59
CA ILE A 80 -1.50 5.21 4.44
C ILE A 80 -2.75 4.38 4.16
N ALA A 81 -3.32 3.72 5.18
CA ALA A 81 -4.48 2.84 4.99
C ALA A 81 -5.72 3.60 4.50
N THR A 82 -5.95 4.81 5.03
CA THR A 82 -7.04 5.70 4.60
C THR A 82 -6.84 6.14 3.16
N ALA A 83 -5.67 6.69 2.83
CA ALA A 83 -5.35 7.13 1.48
C ALA A 83 -5.37 5.99 0.46
N PHE A 84 -4.92 4.80 0.86
CA PHE A 84 -4.99 3.60 0.03
C PHE A 84 -6.44 3.19 -0.27
N THR A 85 -7.32 3.25 0.72
CA THR A 85 -8.74 2.91 0.53
C THR A 85 -9.39 3.87 -0.47
N GLU A 86 -9.18 5.18 -0.30
CA GLU A 86 -9.69 6.18 -1.25
C GLU A 86 -9.11 6.01 -2.66
N PHE A 87 -7.82 5.69 -2.77
CA PHE A 87 -7.17 5.40 -4.04
C PHE A 87 -7.78 4.16 -4.70
N TYR A 88 -7.96 3.06 -3.95
CA TYR A 88 -8.48 1.82 -4.49
C TYR A 88 -9.94 1.96 -4.94
N ASP A 89 -10.74 2.73 -4.22
CA ASP A 89 -12.15 2.94 -4.55
C ASP A 89 -12.31 3.88 -5.77
N ALA A 90 -11.39 4.83 -5.96
CA ALA A 90 -11.43 5.77 -7.09
C ALA A 90 -10.71 5.27 -8.36
N CYS A 91 -9.68 4.42 -8.23
CA CYS A 91 -8.77 4.06 -9.32
C CYS A 91 -8.73 2.55 -9.55
N TYR A 92 -9.28 2.10 -10.68
CA TYR A 92 -9.23 0.68 -11.06
C TYR A 92 -7.79 0.20 -11.27
N CYS A 93 -7.36 -0.76 -10.45
CA CYS A 93 -6.05 -1.43 -10.59
C CYS A 93 -6.12 -2.62 -11.55
N ILE A 94 -7.24 -3.36 -11.53
CA ILE A 94 -7.49 -4.54 -12.34
C ILE A 94 -8.92 -4.45 -12.86
N GLU A 95 -9.08 -4.49 -14.17
CA GLU A 95 -10.37 -4.61 -14.81
C GLU A 95 -10.63 -6.08 -15.12
N LYS A 96 -11.76 -6.59 -14.64
CA LYS A 96 -12.20 -7.97 -14.90
C LYS A 96 -13.51 -7.94 -15.67
N ASP A 97 -13.67 -8.89 -16.59
CA ASP A 97 -14.93 -9.11 -17.27
C ASP A 97 -15.98 -9.62 -16.28
N SER A 98 -17.10 -8.90 -16.14
CA SER A 98 -18.20 -9.25 -15.23
C SER A 98 -18.85 -10.59 -15.54
N LYS A 99 -18.73 -11.13 -16.77
CA LYS A 99 -19.36 -12.39 -17.18
C LYS A 99 -18.43 -13.60 -17.04
N THR A 100 -17.14 -13.42 -17.35
CA THR A 100 -16.17 -14.54 -17.40
C THR A 100 -15.19 -14.55 -16.24
N GLY A 101 -15.07 -13.43 -15.50
CA GLY A 101 -14.09 -13.28 -14.42
C GLY A 101 -12.63 -13.15 -14.90
N ASN A 102 -12.41 -13.12 -16.21
CA ASN A 102 -11.10 -12.97 -16.82
C ASN A 102 -10.57 -11.54 -16.65
N ILE A 103 -9.26 -11.41 -16.50
CA ILE A 103 -8.59 -10.11 -16.40
C ILE A 103 -8.56 -9.48 -17.79
N LEU A 104 -9.25 -8.36 -17.97
CA LEU A 104 -9.29 -7.59 -19.22
C LEU A 104 -8.07 -6.69 -19.33
N LYS A 105 -7.75 -5.98 -18.24
CA LYS A 105 -6.67 -5.01 -18.21
C LYS A 105 -6.06 -4.92 -16.82
N VAL A 106 -4.72 -4.84 -16.79
CA VAL A 106 -3.98 -4.55 -15.56
C VAL A 106 -3.28 -3.22 -15.72
N HIS A 107 -3.53 -2.31 -14.78
CA HIS A 107 -2.86 -1.01 -14.74
C HIS A 107 -1.57 -1.15 -13.96
N MET A 108 -0.48 -1.45 -14.65
CA MET A 108 0.82 -1.74 -14.02
C MET A 108 1.33 -0.58 -13.16
N GLY A 109 1.21 0.68 -13.61
CA GLY A 109 1.63 1.84 -12.80
C GLY A 109 0.91 1.96 -11.46
N ARG A 110 -0.39 1.65 -11.42
CA ARG A 110 -1.18 1.59 -10.19
C ARG A 110 -0.80 0.41 -9.31
N LEU A 111 -0.50 -0.73 -9.93
CA LEU A 111 -0.06 -1.91 -9.20
C LEU A 111 1.31 -1.70 -8.54
N LEU A 112 2.21 -0.96 -9.19
CA LEU A 112 3.46 -0.51 -8.59
C LEU A 112 3.23 0.40 -7.37
N LEU A 113 2.23 1.29 -7.44
CA LEU A 113 1.86 2.13 -6.29
C LEU A 113 1.29 1.30 -5.13
N CYS A 114 0.47 0.28 -5.42
CA CYS A 114 0.01 -0.69 -4.42
C CYS A 114 1.19 -1.41 -3.76
N GLU A 115 2.16 -1.88 -4.54
CA GLU A 115 3.33 -2.58 -4.03
C GLU A 115 4.20 -1.66 -3.15
N ALA A 116 4.38 -0.40 -3.57
CA ALA A 116 5.09 0.60 -2.77
C ALA A 116 4.41 0.83 -1.40
N ALA A 117 3.07 0.93 -1.38
CA ALA A 117 2.32 1.05 -0.14
C ALA A 117 2.50 -0.19 0.76
N ALA A 118 2.39 -1.40 0.20
CA ALA A 118 2.61 -2.64 0.95
C ALA A 118 4.01 -2.71 1.57
N MET A 119 5.06 -2.40 0.80
CA MET A 119 6.43 -2.41 1.27
C MET A 119 6.64 -1.44 2.45
N ILE A 120 6.09 -0.22 2.36
CA ILE A 120 6.24 0.77 3.44
C ILE A 120 5.46 0.33 4.69
N MET A 121 4.22 -0.16 4.54
CA MET A 121 3.45 -0.67 5.68
C MET A 121 4.16 -1.84 6.37
N GLU A 122 4.76 -2.76 5.62
CA GLU A 122 5.54 -3.87 6.17
C GLU A 122 6.75 -3.40 6.96
N LYS A 123 7.46 -2.37 6.48
CA LYS A 123 8.57 -1.76 7.22
C LYS A 123 8.08 -1.12 8.51
N CYS A 124 6.95 -0.41 8.47
CA CYS A 124 6.34 0.16 9.67
C CYS A 124 5.95 -0.92 10.69
N PHE A 125 5.34 -2.02 10.26
CA PHE A 125 5.03 -3.14 11.14
C PHE A 125 6.27 -3.80 11.74
N TYR A 126 7.32 -3.97 10.94
CA TYR A 126 8.60 -4.50 11.41
C TYR A 126 9.20 -3.61 12.51
N LEU A 127 9.17 -2.28 12.32
CA LEU A 127 9.63 -1.31 13.33
C LEU A 127 8.79 -1.33 14.62
N LEU A 128 7.50 -1.63 14.51
CA LEU A 128 6.62 -1.84 15.67
C LEU A 128 6.81 -3.21 16.35
N GLY A 129 7.66 -4.08 15.81
CA GLY A 129 7.82 -5.46 16.30
C GLY A 129 6.66 -6.38 15.96
N LEU A 130 5.79 -5.99 15.03
CA LEU A 130 4.63 -6.77 14.60
C LEU A 130 5.00 -7.66 13.41
N LYS A 131 4.68 -8.95 13.51
CA LYS A 131 4.84 -9.89 12.40
C LYS A 131 3.73 -9.65 11.38
N SER A 132 4.08 -9.17 10.19
CA SER A 132 3.13 -9.02 9.09
C SER A 132 2.53 -10.38 8.73
N LEU A 133 1.20 -10.50 8.71
CA LEU A 133 0.50 -11.70 8.26
C LEU A 133 0.62 -11.82 6.74
N THR A 134 1.66 -12.51 6.25
CA THR A 134 1.65 -13.14 4.92
C THR A 134 0.85 -14.43 5.02
N ARG A 135 -0.38 -14.44 4.48
CA ARG A 135 -1.06 -15.69 4.10
C ARG A 135 -1.12 -15.78 2.60
#